data_AF-A0A915DWB0-F1
#
_entry.id   AF-A0A915DWB0-F1
#
_cell.length_a   1.000
_cell.length_b   1.000
_cell.length_c   1.000
_cell.angle_alpha   90.00
_cell.angle_beta   90.00
_cell.angle_gamma   90.00
#
_symmetry.space_group_name_H-M   'P 1'
#
loop_
_entity.id
_entity.type
_entity.pdbx_description
1 polymer ?
#
loop_
_entity_poly.entity_id
_entity_poly.type
_entity_poly.pdbx_seq_one_letter_code
_entity_poly.pdbx_strand_id
1 'polypeptide(L)'
;MDGIEEEGAVAAIIVDPKQELPDSLDNNVRPSMSSKKMKLDSENGKSSSAKAASFASLEIISNGTTHTGPSVVLKTDKNTYIFNCPEGTCRFQSAMRLRPNTTYDFFITRGYFRECRLHGPKNIRQYLDDLRPFLDSDKSFDKYSMLMEERNYERGSYQDEILSVQYIPLMIELAKPPMKLKDGNAVTLPDGRTIEPEQIYAEAQVDHGKPFLVADVISEEKLNCLTSSSILQKFMNGSQQLGFITFGDKCEHIVVNGSGGTKTVAPQIDSPYLQQMMLNTLDPITFPLLHPRGFSGVVTQDHGGECPSPNVVVPTSIRRFAVRGKLPMSDLIAFTFTVSGLACRINAAPEVTPLIENFLEYTKSIADREQDKYPQISFLGTSSASPTRYRNVSGHLLHLNQNSVVMVDCGELTYGQLRVLYGEAECERILLNLHTICITHAHQDHLNGLIMLIEKRESAFKKHGLEYKPLILLASRRALKPLTFYSGLFRDLTNLI
;
A
#
# COMPACT_ATOMS: atom_id res chain seq x y z
N MET A 1 -6.39 29.36 12.85
CA MET A 1 -6.73 30.05 11.60
C MET A 1 -5.47 29.95 10.75
N ASP A 2 -5.29 29.01 9.84
CA ASP A 2 -6.21 28.09 9.18
C ASP A 2 -5.55 26.70 9.16
N GLY A 3 -6.31 25.68 9.55
CA GLY A 3 -5.84 24.29 9.47
C GLY A 3 -5.76 23.90 8.00
N ILE A 4 -4.61 23.41 7.56
CA ILE A 4 -4.46 22.72 6.29
C ILE A 4 -5.31 21.45 6.41
N GLU A 5 -6.58 21.53 5.99
CA GLU A 5 -7.45 20.38 5.83
C GLU A 5 -6.80 19.43 4.81
N GLU A 6 -6.70 18.16 5.17
CA GLU A 6 -6.01 17.08 4.43
C GLU A 6 -6.12 17.23 2.91
N GLU A 7 -5.04 17.74 2.30
CA GLU A 7 -4.95 17.99 0.86
C GLU A 7 -4.98 16.67 0.07
N GLY A 8 -6.06 16.50 -0.69
CA GLY A 8 -6.10 15.73 -1.94
C GLY A 8 -5.97 14.22 -1.84
N ALA A 9 -7.00 13.53 -1.38
CA ALA A 9 -7.17 12.12 -1.75
C ALA A 9 -7.57 12.09 -3.24
N VAL A 10 -6.85 11.31 -4.06
CA VAL A 10 -7.08 11.24 -5.51
C VAL A 10 -7.71 9.88 -5.83
N ALA A 11 -8.89 9.87 -6.44
CA ALA A 11 -9.41 8.65 -7.07
C ALA A 11 -8.96 8.61 -8.54
N ALA A 12 -8.51 7.46 -9.01
CA ALA A 12 -7.97 7.29 -10.35
C ALA A 12 -8.91 6.42 -11.18
N ILE A 13 -9.49 6.94 -12.25
CA ILE A 13 -10.12 6.10 -13.29
C ILE A 13 -9.02 5.59 -14.18
N ILE A 14 -8.89 4.27 -14.23
CA ILE A 14 -7.87 3.58 -14.98
C ILE A 14 -8.53 2.90 -16.17
N VAL A 15 -8.02 3.24 -17.34
CA VAL A 15 -8.54 2.81 -18.63
C VAL A 15 -7.43 2.07 -19.36
N ASP A 16 -7.61 0.76 -19.52
CA ASP A 16 -6.68 -0.09 -20.27
C ASP A 16 -6.89 0.17 -21.79
N PRO A 17 -5.86 0.58 -22.55
CA PRO A 17 -6.03 1.00 -23.93
C PRO A 17 -6.27 -0.19 -24.88
N LYS A 18 -7.28 0.03 -25.75
CA LYS A 18 -7.58 -0.54 -27.08
C LYS A 18 -7.67 -2.06 -27.22
N GLN A 19 -8.90 -2.57 -27.38
CA GLN A 19 -9.11 -3.75 -28.23
C GLN A 19 -8.95 -3.33 -29.70
N GLU A 20 -8.14 -4.05 -30.49
CA GLU A 20 -8.26 -3.97 -31.95
C GLU A 20 -9.59 -4.63 -32.35
N LEU A 21 -10.40 -3.92 -33.15
CA LEU A 21 -11.50 -4.51 -33.90
C LEU A 21 -10.92 -5.53 -34.90
N PRO A 22 -11.61 -6.65 -35.17
CA PRO A 22 -11.13 -7.61 -36.17
C PRO A 22 -11.05 -6.95 -37.55
N ASP A 23 -9.86 -6.99 -38.16
CA ASP A 23 -9.62 -6.51 -39.52
C ASP A 23 -10.60 -7.15 -40.50
N SER A 24 -11.49 -6.34 -41.07
CA SER A 24 -12.27 -6.71 -42.24
C SER A 24 -11.34 -6.83 -43.44
N LEU A 25 -11.34 -8.02 -44.05
CA LEU A 25 -11.03 -8.35 -45.45
C LEU A 25 -10.77 -7.13 -46.34
N ASP A 26 -9.55 -6.97 -46.87
CA ASP A 26 -9.25 -7.33 -48.26
C ASP A 26 -7.80 -6.99 -48.69
N ASN A 27 -7.41 -7.62 -49.80
CA ASN A 27 -6.30 -7.26 -50.71
C ASN A 27 -4.89 -7.83 -50.46
N ASN A 28 -4.74 -9.07 -50.95
CA ASN A 28 -3.77 -9.46 -51.98
C ASN A 28 -2.85 -8.35 -52.51
N VAL A 29 -1.52 -8.49 -52.36
CA VAL A 29 -0.50 -8.47 -53.44
C VAL A 29 0.82 -9.05 -52.87
N ARG A 30 1.39 -10.07 -53.53
CA ARG A 30 2.81 -10.47 -53.40
C ARG A 30 3.63 -9.77 -54.50
N PRO A 31 4.88 -9.34 -54.23
CA PRO A 31 6.04 -9.99 -54.88
C PRO A 31 7.29 -10.07 -53.96
N SER A 32 7.97 -11.21 -53.87
CA SER A 32 9.17 -11.67 -54.62
C SER A 32 10.53 -11.14 -54.11
N MET A 33 11.52 -12.04 -54.09
CA MET A 33 12.81 -11.97 -53.38
C MET A 33 13.92 -11.06 -53.96
N SER A 34 14.82 -10.70 -53.04
CA SER A 34 16.29 -10.52 -53.17
C SER A 34 16.85 -9.10 -53.32
N SER A 35 17.61 -8.67 -52.31
CA SER A 35 19.04 -8.33 -52.40
C SER A 35 19.56 -7.69 -51.10
N LYS A 36 20.75 -8.10 -50.67
CA LYS A 36 21.49 -7.55 -49.52
C LYS A 36 22.08 -6.18 -49.87
N LYS A 37 21.98 -5.19 -48.97
CA LYS A 37 23.03 -4.18 -48.74
C LYS A 37 22.86 -3.46 -47.38
N MET A 38 23.99 -3.27 -46.71
CA MET A 38 24.14 -2.61 -45.40
C MET A 38 24.21 -1.08 -45.53
N LYS A 39 23.73 -0.42 -44.46
CA LYS A 39 24.01 0.94 -43.95
C LYS A 39 23.49 2.15 -44.75
N LEU A 40 22.59 2.92 -44.13
CA LEU A 40 22.87 4.27 -43.61
C LEU A 40 21.76 4.73 -42.66
N ASP A 41 22.15 5.41 -41.58
CA ASP A 41 21.26 6.06 -40.63
C ASP A 41 20.41 7.14 -41.30
N SER A 42 19.10 7.01 -41.19
CA SER A 42 18.17 8.14 -41.33
C SER A 42 16.97 7.91 -40.42
N GLU A 43 16.75 8.91 -39.59
CA GLU A 43 15.58 9.07 -38.73
C GLU A 43 14.31 8.91 -39.57
N ASN A 44 13.50 7.91 -39.24
CA ASN A 44 12.11 7.86 -39.66
C ASN A 44 11.32 7.19 -38.54
N GLY A 45 10.47 8.01 -37.92
CA GLY A 45 9.54 7.60 -36.86
C GLY A 45 8.67 6.45 -37.34
N LYS A 46 8.97 5.24 -36.84
CA LYS A 46 7.99 4.16 -36.81
C LYS A 46 7.19 4.34 -35.53
N SER A 47 5.95 4.82 -35.68
CA SER A 47 4.93 4.62 -34.65
C SER A 47 4.72 3.12 -34.49
N SER A 48 5.40 2.49 -33.53
CA SER A 48 5.03 1.15 -33.09
C SER A 48 3.63 1.28 -32.50
N SER A 49 2.62 0.70 -33.17
CA SER A 49 1.31 0.52 -32.56
C SER A 49 1.52 -0.32 -31.29
N ALA A 50 1.38 0.31 -30.13
CA ALA A 50 1.50 -0.37 -28.84
C ALA A 50 0.40 -1.42 -28.77
N LYS A 51 0.76 -2.71 -28.92
CA LYS A 51 -0.17 -3.82 -28.73
C LYS A 51 -0.68 -3.80 -27.29
N ALA A 52 -1.98 -3.87 -27.09
CA ALA A 52 -2.59 -3.94 -25.77
C ALA A 52 -2.05 -5.15 -24.98
N ALA A 53 -1.98 -5.01 -23.65
CA ALA A 53 -1.57 -6.09 -22.76
C ALA A 53 -2.49 -7.31 -22.98
N SER A 54 -1.90 -8.49 -23.19
CA SER A 54 -2.67 -9.72 -23.42
C SER A 54 -3.36 -10.23 -22.15
N PHE A 55 -2.82 -9.82 -21.00
CA PHE A 55 -3.25 -10.22 -19.67
C PHE A 55 -3.16 -9.05 -18.70
N ALA A 56 -4.15 -8.91 -17.82
CA ALA A 56 -4.12 -8.00 -16.68
C ALA A 56 -4.81 -8.61 -15.45
N SER A 57 -4.18 -8.51 -14.29
CA SER A 57 -4.75 -8.88 -13.00
C SER A 57 -4.64 -7.76 -11.99
N LEU A 58 -5.68 -7.65 -11.16
CA LEU A 58 -5.68 -6.84 -9.96
C LEU A 58 -5.39 -7.76 -8.77
N GLU A 59 -4.31 -7.51 -8.04
CA GLU A 59 -3.92 -8.32 -6.88
C GLU A 59 -3.91 -7.48 -5.61
N ILE A 60 -4.51 -8.01 -4.55
CA ILE A 60 -4.55 -7.37 -3.24
C ILE A 60 -3.23 -7.66 -2.54
N ILE A 61 -2.34 -6.67 -2.46
CA ILE A 61 -1.12 -6.76 -1.65
C ILE A 61 -1.52 -6.92 -0.18
N SER A 62 -2.41 -6.04 0.27
CA SER A 62 -2.87 -6.02 1.64
C SER A 62 -4.32 -5.57 1.69
N ASN A 63 -5.12 -6.28 2.46
CA ASN A 63 -6.48 -5.83 2.76
C ASN A 63 -6.59 -4.91 3.98
N GLY A 64 -5.46 -4.53 4.58
CA GLY A 64 -5.40 -3.64 5.76
C GLY A 64 -5.56 -4.34 7.10
N THR A 65 -5.79 -5.65 7.14
CA THR A 65 -6.16 -6.39 8.38
C THR A 65 -4.97 -7.00 9.14
N THR A 66 -3.77 -7.00 8.58
CA THR A 66 -2.57 -7.59 9.21
C THR A 66 -1.42 -6.58 9.34
N HIS A 67 -0.26 -6.84 8.74
CA HIS A 67 0.95 -6.04 8.92
C HIS A 67 0.85 -4.63 8.33
N THR A 68 0.19 -4.49 7.19
CA THR A 68 0.21 -3.26 6.40
C THR A 68 -1.19 -2.70 6.19
N GLY A 69 -1.27 -1.42 5.81
CA GLY A 69 -2.52 -0.79 5.36
C GLY A 69 -2.99 -1.35 3.99
N PRO A 70 -4.20 -1.00 3.55
CA PRO A 70 -4.73 -1.40 2.24
C PRO A 70 -3.82 -1.02 1.06
N SER A 71 -3.61 -1.96 0.14
CA SER A 71 -2.87 -1.71 -1.10
C SER A 71 -3.16 -2.75 -2.17
N VAL A 72 -3.05 -2.32 -3.42
CA VAL A 72 -3.44 -3.10 -4.60
C VAL A 72 -2.40 -2.93 -5.69
N VAL A 73 -2.15 -3.99 -6.45
CA VAL A 73 -1.26 -3.96 -7.62
C VAL A 73 -2.02 -4.36 -8.86
N LEU A 74 -1.86 -3.61 -9.95
CA LEU A 74 -2.25 -4.01 -11.29
C LEU A 74 -1.02 -4.62 -11.98
N LYS A 75 -1.07 -5.91 -12.26
CA LYS A 75 -0.04 -6.62 -13.03
C LYS A 75 -0.52 -6.84 -14.44
N THR A 76 0.33 -6.56 -15.42
CA THR A 76 0.14 -6.95 -16.82
C THR A 76 1.29 -7.84 -17.28
N ASP A 77 1.19 -8.37 -18.49
CA ASP A 77 2.28 -9.09 -19.15
C ASP A 77 3.52 -8.23 -19.42
N LYS A 78 3.39 -6.90 -19.33
CA LYS A 78 4.45 -5.93 -19.61
C LYS A 78 4.91 -5.17 -18.36
N ASN A 79 3.97 -4.56 -17.63
CA ASN A 79 4.24 -3.61 -16.55
C ASN A 79 3.50 -3.98 -15.25
N THR A 80 3.97 -3.40 -14.15
CA THR A 80 3.36 -3.52 -12.83
C THR A 80 3.13 -2.12 -12.26
N TYR A 81 1.89 -1.86 -11.84
CA TYR A 81 1.46 -0.58 -11.27
C TYR A 81 0.98 -0.79 -9.85
N ILE A 82 1.51 -0.03 -8.89
CA ILE A 82 1.17 -0.18 -7.47
C ILE A 82 0.28 0.99 -7.04
N PHE A 83 -0.90 0.67 -6.49
CA PHE A 83 -1.85 1.61 -5.92
C PHE A 83 -1.79 1.53 -4.40
N ASN A 84 -1.37 2.64 -3.80
CA ASN A 84 -0.91 2.74 -2.42
C ASN A 84 0.29 1.85 -2.13
N CYS A 85 1.21 2.39 -1.33
CA CYS A 85 2.42 1.66 -0.98
C CYS A 85 2.71 1.82 0.50
N PRO A 86 1.97 1.07 1.35
CA PRO A 86 2.07 1.21 2.80
C PRO A 86 3.47 0.85 3.29
N GLU A 87 3.77 1.33 4.48
CA GLU A 87 4.93 0.92 5.26
C GLU A 87 5.07 -0.61 5.23
N GLY A 88 6.23 -1.13 4.86
CA GLY A 88 6.48 -2.57 4.74
C GLY A 88 6.44 -3.17 3.36
N THR A 89 5.92 -2.49 2.34
CA THR A 89 5.72 -3.12 1.02
C THR A 89 7.00 -3.75 0.47
N CYS A 90 8.17 -3.14 0.70
CA CYS A 90 9.47 -3.70 0.32
C CYS A 90 9.76 -5.06 0.98
N ARG A 91 9.35 -5.26 2.24
CA ARG A 91 9.50 -6.54 2.95
C ARG A 91 8.69 -7.65 2.29
N PHE A 92 7.50 -7.33 1.80
CA PHE A 92 6.55 -8.28 1.21
C PHE A 92 6.77 -8.50 -0.29
N GLN A 93 7.60 -7.69 -0.93
CA GLN A 93 7.87 -7.71 -2.36
C GLN A 93 8.21 -9.12 -2.89
N SER A 94 9.08 -9.84 -2.17
CA SER A 94 9.49 -11.20 -2.53
C SER A 94 8.33 -12.21 -2.44
N ALA A 95 7.51 -12.11 -1.40
CA ALA A 95 6.34 -12.97 -1.20
C ALA A 95 5.27 -12.74 -2.28
N MET A 96 5.17 -11.50 -2.78
CA MET A 96 4.20 -11.08 -3.80
C MET A 96 4.73 -11.20 -5.24
N ARG A 97 5.96 -11.73 -5.40
CA ARG A 97 6.65 -11.90 -6.69
C ARG A 97 6.70 -10.60 -7.52
N LEU A 98 6.87 -9.46 -6.85
CA LEU A 98 6.99 -8.16 -7.49
C LEU A 98 8.43 -7.95 -7.98
N ARG A 99 8.61 -7.80 -9.29
CA ARG A 99 9.95 -7.59 -9.89
C ARG A 99 10.27 -6.09 -9.93
N PRO A 100 11.41 -5.63 -9.38
CA PRO A 100 11.81 -4.22 -9.42
C PRO A 100 11.84 -3.67 -10.85
N ASN A 101 12.39 -4.44 -11.79
CA ASN A 101 12.63 -3.99 -13.17
C ASN A 101 11.35 -3.84 -14.03
N THR A 102 10.18 -4.23 -13.52
CA THR A 102 8.89 -4.09 -14.24
C THR A 102 7.92 -3.15 -13.53
N THR A 103 8.33 -2.56 -12.41
CA THR A 103 7.51 -1.63 -11.62
C THR A 103 8.01 -0.23 -11.88
N TYR A 104 7.22 0.57 -12.61
CA TYR A 104 7.66 1.89 -13.08
C TYR A 104 6.85 3.04 -12.47
N ASP A 105 5.57 2.82 -12.19
CA ASP A 105 4.66 3.87 -11.72
C ASP A 105 3.97 3.46 -10.41
N PHE A 106 4.07 4.36 -9.42
CA PHE A 106 3.41 4.24 -8.12
C PHE A 106 2.32 5.30 -8.02
N PHE A 107 1.09 4.84 -7.81
CA PHE A 107 -0.09 5.67 -7.59
C PHE A 107 -0.37 5.74 -6.09
N ILE A 108 0.13 6.79 -5.49
CA ILE A 108 0.01 7.07 -4.07
C ILE A 108 -1.18 7.99 -3.86
N THR A 109 -2.22 7.46 -3.23
CA THR A 109 -3.37 8.30 -2.87
C THR A 109 -3.16 9.06 -1.55
N ARG A 110 -2.12 8.72 -0.75
CA ARG A 110 -1.75 9.39 0.53
C ARG A 110 -0.24 9.35 0.81
N GLY A 111 0.33 10.47 1.28
CA GLY A 111 1.77 10.74 1.19
C GLY A 111 2.69 9.98 2.15
N TYR A 112 3.23 8.84 1.70
CA TYR A 112 4.52 8.27 2.14
C TYR A 112 5.07 7.34 1.06
N PHE A 113 6.28 7.55 0.51
CA PHE A 113 7.02 6.49 -0.20
C PHE A 113 8.47 6.82 -0.62
N ARG A 114 9.17 5.87 -1.25
CA ARG A 114 10.52 5.93 -1.87
C ARG A 114 10.54 5.45 -3.34
N GLU A 115 11.34 6.13 -4.18
CA GLU A 115 11.84 5.77 -5.53
C GLU A 115 10.88 5.15 -6.59
N CYS A 116 10.41 5.96 -7.56
CA CYS A 116 9.90 5.66 -8.94
C CYS A 116 9.14 6.89 -9.49
N ARG A 117 8.48 6.82 -10.67
CA ARG A 117 7.52 7.87 -11.07
C ARG A 117 6.38 7.88 -10.07
N LEU A 118 6.17 9.03 -9.44
CA LEU A 118 5.33 9.16 -8.26
C LEU A 118 4.10 10.00 -8.59
N HIS A 119 2.96 9.34 -8.61
CA HIS A 119 1.68 9.99 -8.76
C HIS A 119 1.09 10.15 -7.37
N GLY A 120 0.83 11.37 -6.90
CA GLY A 120 0.36 11.53 -5.53
C GLY A 120 0.24 12.97 -5.04
N PRO A 121 0.13 13.16 -3.71
CA PRO A 121 -0.08 14.47 -3.11
C PRO A 121 1.13 15.38 -3.33
N LYS A 122 0.89 16.70 -3.23
CA LYS A 122 1.93 17.72 -3.35
C LYS A 122 3.04 17.49 -2.30
N ASN A 123 4.24 17.96 -2.59
CA ASN A 123 5.40 18.00 -1.68
C ASN A 123 6.06 16.64 -1.39
N ILE A 124 5.58 15.54 -1.97
CA ILE A 124 6.17 14.21 -1.73
C ILE A 124 7.60 14.09 -2.24
N ARG A 125 7.91 14.74 -3.37
CA ARG A 125 9.27 14.79 -3.90
C ARG A 125 10.18 15.59 -2.98
N GLN A 126 9.72 16.77 -2.54
CA GLN A 126 10.49 17.62 -1.63
C GLN A 126 10.82 16.87 -0.35
N TYR A 127 9.85 16.17 0.24
CA TYR A 127 10.08 15.34 1.42
C TYR A 127 11.16 14.28 1.19
N LEU A 128 11.15 13.62 0.02
CA LEU A 128 12.15 12.61 -0.30
C LEU A 128 13.54 13.18 -0.51
N ASP A 129 13.63 14.34 -1.15
CA ASP A 129 14.88 15.09 -1.30
C ASP A 129 15.41 15.51 0.09
N ASP A 130 14.54 15.92 1.00
CA ASP A 130 14.90 16.29 2.39
C ASP A 130 15.33 15.09 3.23
N LEU A 131 14.81 13.89 2.95
CA LEU A 131 15.24 12.63 3.59
C LEU A 131 16.56 12.08 3.04
N ARG A 132 17.01 12.54 1.87
CA ARG A 132 18.21 12.02 1.19
C ARG A 132 19.48 11.99 2.05
N PRO A 133 19.79 13.01 2.88
CA PRO A 133 20.98 12.98 3.75
C PRO A 133 20.97 11.87 4.81
N PHE A 134 19.83 11.21 5.01
CA PHE A 134 19.68 10.06 5.92
C PHE A 134 19.68 8.72 5.16
N LEU A 135 19.79 8.73 3.83
CA LEU A 135 19.93 7.54 3.01
C LEU A 135 21.42 7.18 2.93
N ASP A 136 21.76 5.95 3.27
CA ASP A 136 23.13 5.40 3.12
C ASP A 136 23.50 5.11 1.64
N SER A 137 22.76 5.69 0.68
CA SER A 137 22.85 5.39 -0.76
C SER A 137 23.94 6.16 -1.52
N ASP A 138 24.60 7.13 -0.89
CA ASP A 138 25.60 7.99 -1.52
C ASP A 138 26.90 7.25 -1.93
N LYS A 139 27.05 5.95 -1.65
CA LYS A 139 28.27 5.18 -1.99
C LYS A 139 28.17 4.26 -3.21
N SER A 140 27.00 4.11 -3.87
CA SER A 140 26.87 3.12 -4.95
C SER A 140 25.93 3.46 -6.12
N PHE A 141 25.32 4.64 -6.15
CA PHE A 141 24.28 4.98 -7.14
C PHE A 141 24.69 5.94 -8.27
N ASP A 142 25.98 6.04 -8.62
CA ASP A 142 26.44 6.79 -9.82
C ASP A 142 25.97 6.18 -11.16
N LYS A 143 25.18 5.10 -11.16
CA LYS A 143 24.72 4.40 -12.38
C LYS A 143 23.23 4.49 -12.69
N TYR A 144 22.40 5.00 -11.78
CA TYR A 144 20.98 5.24 -12.03
C TYR A 144 20.68 6.71 -11.82
N SER A 145 20.75 7.51 -12.89
CA SER A 145 20.17 8.84 -12.91
C SER A 145 18.65 8.70 -12.79
N MET A 146 18.14 8.67 -11.56
CA MET A 146 16.72 8.49 -11.31
C MET A 146 15.97 9.76 -11.69
N LEU A 147 15.24 9.71 -12.80
CA LEU A 147 14.26 10.73 -13.17
C LEU A 147 13.01 10.53 -12.30
N MET A 148 13.05 11.02 -11.07
CA MET A 148 11.87 11.04 -10.22
C MET A 148 10.93 12.16 -10.70
N GLU A 149 9.88 11.78 -11.42
CA GLU A 149 8.83 12.70 -11.87
C GLU A 149 7.66 12.66 -10.87
N GLU A 150 7.39 13.78 -10.20
CA GLU A 150 6.18 14.00 -9.41
C GLU A 150 5.03 14.42 -10.33
N ARG A 151 3.91 13.70 -10.25
CA ARG A 151 2.66 14.05 -10.94
C ARG A 151 1.52 14.16 -9.94
N ASN A 152 1.11 15.39 -9.65
CA ASN A 152 -0.11 15.65 -8.89
C ASN A 152 -1.34 15.68 -9.82
N TYR A 153 -2.54 15.77 -9.25
CA TYR A 153 -3.80 15.83 -10.01
C TYR A 153 -3.92 17.06 -10.92
N GLU A 154 -3.16 18.13 -10.67
CA GLU A 154 -3.17 19.36 -11.48
C GLU A 154 -2.49 19.17 -12.83
N ARG A 155 -1.63 18.14 -12.97
CA ARG A 155 -0.99 17.78 -14.25
C ARG A 155 -1.92 17.06 -15.24
N GLY A 156 -3.21 16.98 -14.93
CA GLY A 156 -4.22 16.35 -15.78
C GLY A 156 -4.05 14.84 -15.91
N SER A 157 -4.69 14.24 -16.92
CA SER A 157 -4.61 12.81 -17.17
C SER A 157 -3.19 12.34 -17.51
N TYR A 158 -2.89 11.09 -17.16
CA TYR A 158 -1.67 10.39 -17.55
C TYR A 158 -2.00 9.30 -18.57
N GLN A 159 -1.12 9.07 -19.54
CA GLN A 159 -1.26 7.97 -20.48
C GLN A 159 0.11 7.42 -20.86
N ASP A 160 0.25 6.10 -20.82
CA ASP A 160 1.36 5.35 -21.41
C ASP A 160 0.85 4.31 -22.44
N GLU A 161 1.74 3.40 -22.85
CA GLU A 161 1.44 2.36 -23.83
C GLU A 161 0.38 1.33 -23.38
N ILE A 162 0.14 1.22 -22.07
CA ILE A 162 -0.64 0.16 -21.40
C ILE A 162 -1.71 0.73 -20.47
N LEU A 163 -1.63 1.99 -20.05
CA LEU A 163 -2.48 2.57 -19.03
C LEU A 163 -2.84 4.01 -19.37
N SER A 164 -4.13 4.36 -19.26
CA SER A 164 -4.59 5.74 -19.18
C SER A 164 -5.24 5.99 -17.83
N VAL A 165 -4.88 7.08 -17.16
CA VAL A 165 -5.28 7.42 -15.80
C VAL A 165 -5.88 8.83 -15.77
N GLN A 166 -7.11 8.94 -15.29
CA GLN A 166 -7.76 10.22 -14.98
C GLN A 166 -7.89 10.38 -13.47
N TYR A 167 -7.41 11.51 -12.95
CA TYR A 167 -7.46 11.82 -11.53
C TYR A 167 -8.75 12.57 -11.17
N ILE A 168 -9.36 12.18 -10.06
CA ILE A 168 -10.53 12.81 -9.46
C ILE A 168 -10.11 13.31 -8.07
N PRO A 169 -10.03 14.63 -7.85
CA PRO A 169 -9.71 15.17 -6.53
C PRO A 169 -10.88 14.98 -5.55
N LEU A 170 -10.60 14.46 -4.35
CA LEU A 170 -11.55 14.33 -3.24
C LEU A 170 -11.35 15.49 -2.26
N MET A 171 -11.74 16.68 -2.69
CA MET A 171 -11.73 17.90 -1.87
C MET A 171 -13.13 18.14 -1.32
N ILE A 172 -13.23 18.48 -0.03
CA ILE A 172 -14.47 19.03 0.56
C ILE A 172 -14.44 20.52 0.26
N GLU A 173 -14.78 20.91 -0.97
CA GLU A 173 -15.10 22.32 -1.19
C GLU A 173 -16.51 22.59 -0.66
N LEU A 174 -16.63 23.40 0.39
CA LEU A 174 -17.79 24.25 0.62
C LEU A 174 -17.85 25.32 -0.50
N ALA A 175 -18.04 24.90 -1.75
CA ALA A 175 -18.14 25.83 -2.87
C ALA A 175 -19.38 25.53 -3.72
N LYS A 176 -20.31 26.47 -3.67
CA LYS A 176 -21.37 26.61 -4.69
C LYS A 176 -20.69 26.67 -6.06
N PRO A 177 -21.08 25.83 -7.03
CA PRO A 177 -20.53 25.93 -8.37
C PRO A 177 -20.96 27.26 -9.01
N PRO A 178 -20.13 27.89 -9.88
CA PRO A 178 -20.61 28.96 -10.74
C PRO A 178 -21.66 28.36 -11.70
N MET A 179 -22.94 28.68 -11.45
CA MET A 179 -24.10 28.11 -12.17
C MET A 179 -24.00 28.21 -13.71
N LYS A 180 -23.24 29.18 -14.26
CA LYS A 180 -23.35 29.57 -15.67
C LYS A 180 -22.77 28.57 -16.69
N LEU A 181 -21.72 27.81 -16.36
CA LEU A 181 -21.12 26.82 -17.29
C LEU A 181 -21.94 25.52 -17.36
N LYS A 182 -22.68 25.17 -16.30
CA LYS A 182 -23.58 23.99 -16.30
C LYS A 182 -24.79 24.17 -17.21
N ASP A 183 -25.15 25.42 -17.52
CA ASP A 183 -26.30 25.77 -18.35
C ASP A 183 -25.93 25.97 -19.85
N GLY A 184 -24.68 25.68 -20.25
CA GLY A 184 -24.22 25.79 -21.64
C GLY A 184 -23.93 27.21 -22.12
N ASN A 185 -23.67 28.15 -21.20
CA ASN A 185 -23.34 29.53 -21.54
C ASN A 185 -21.84 29.79 -21.43
N ALA A 186 -21.30 30.56 -22.38
CA ALA A 186 -19.92 31.04 -22.37
C ALA A 186 -19.62 31.91 -21.14
N VAL A 187 -18.41 31.81 -20.61
CA VAL A 187 -17.95 32.64 -19.48
C VAL A 187 -16.74 33.47 -19.87
N THR A 188 -16.88 34.79 -19.76
CA THR A 188 -15.77 35.73 -19.93
C THR A 188 -15.06 35.93 -18.60
N LEU A 189 -13.76 35.62 -18.60
CA LEU A 189 -12.85 35.81 -17.47
C LEU A 189 -12.53 37.31 -17.26
N PRO A 190 -12.04 37.70 -16.08
CA PRO A 190 -11.68 39.09 -15.76
C PRO A 190 -10.59 39.69 -16.66
N ASP A 191 -9.84 38.86 -17.37
CA ASP A 191 -8.81 39.26 -18.34
C ASP A 191 -9.34 39.40 -19.78
N GLY A 192 -10.66 39.32 -19.97
CA GLY A 192 -11.33 39.48 -21.25
C GLY A 192 -11.37 38.23 -22.12
N ARG A 193 -10.82 37.09 -21.66
CA ARG A 193 -10.89 35.82 -22.39
C ARG A 193 -12.26 35.15 -22.18
N THR A 194 -12.95 34.85 -23.26
CA THR A 194 -14.20 34.06 -23.21
C THR A 194 -13.87 32.58 -23.36
N ILE A 195 -14.32 31.78 -22.39
CA ILE A 195 -14.26 30.32 -22.44
C ILE A 195 -15.61 29.81 -22.91
N GLU A 196 -15.61 29.17 -24.07
CA GLU A 196 -16.80 28.51 -24.62
C GLU A 196 -16.96 27.11 -24.01
N PRO A 197 -18.19 26.62 -23.75
CA PRO A 197 -18.42 25.31 -23.15
C PRO A 197 -17.72 24.18 -23.92
N GLU A 198 -17.71 24.24 -25.25
CA GLU A 198 -17.11 23.22 -26.11
C GLU A 198 -15.59 23.09 -25.96
N GLN A 199 -14.90 24.16 -25.53
CA GLN A 199 -13.45 24.15 -25.30
C GLN A 199 -13.03 23.38 -24.04
N ILE A 200 -14.00 23.02 -23.20
CA ILE A 200 -13.80 22.22 -21.98
C ILE A 200 -14.16 20.74 -22.23
N TYR A 201 -14.92 20.45 -23.29
CA TYR A 201 -15.30 19.07 -23.66
C TYR A 201 -14.32 18.49 -24.68
N ALA A 202 -13.35 17.72 -24.18
CA ALA A 202 -12.59 16.80 -25.04
C ALA A 202 -13.50 15.62 -25.43
N GLU A 203 -14.00 15.61 -26.67
CA GLU A 203 -14.56 14.40 -27.28
C GLU A 203 -13.43 13.49 -27.78
N ALA A 204 -13.19 12.41 -27.05
CA ALA A 204 -12.50 11.25 -27.57
C ALA A 204 -13.35 10.01 -27.23
N GLN A 205 -14.16 9.56 -28.19
CA GLN A 205 -14.68 8.20 -28.16
C GLN A 205 -13.56 7.26 -28.62
N VAL A 206 -12.85 6.70 -27.66
CA VAL A 206 -12.00 5.54 -27.87
C VAL A 206 -12.68 4.38 -27.15
N ASP A 207 -13.00 3.32 -27.88
CA ASP A 207 -13.51 2.09 -27.28
C ASP A 207 -12.38 1.46 -26.45
N HIS A 208 -12.52 1.58 -25.14
CA HIS A 208 -11.53 1.15 -24.17
C HIS A 208 -11.95 -0.19 -23.57
N GLY A 209 -10.97 -1.02 -23.20
CA GLY A 209 -11.28 -2.18 -22.36
C GLY A 209 -12.03 -1.74 -21.09
N LYS A 210 -12.73 -2.67 -20.42
CA LYS A 210 -13.56 -2.34 -19.25
C LYS A 210 -12.78 -1.49 -18.23
N PRO A 211 -13.11 -0.20 -18.05
CA PRO A 211 -12.37 0.69 -17.15
C PRO A 211 -12.63 0.30 -15.70
N PHE A 212 -11.75 0.69 -14.78
CA PHE A 212 -11.98 0.50 -13.35
C PHE A 212 -11.57 1.73 -12.53
N LEU A 213 -12.23 1.96 -11.40
CA LEU A 213 -11.90 3.06 -10.48
C LEU A 213 -11.04 2.53 -9.34
N VAL A 214 -9.99 3.24 -8.96
CA VAL A 214 -9.37 3.05 -7.65
C VAL A 214 -9.67 4.29 -6.83
N ALA A 215 -10.47 4.12 -5.77
CA ALA A 215 -10.86 5.20 -4.87
C ALA A 215 -10.36 4.89 -3.46
N ASP A 216 -9.49 5.76 -2.94
CA ASP A 216 -9.12 5.73 -1.53
C ASP A 216 -9.88 6.84 -0.79
N VAL A 217 -10.88 6.45 0.01
CA VAL A 217 -11.83 7.36 0.66
C VAL A 217 -11.67 7.27 2.17
N ILE A 218 -11.34 8.40 2.81
CA ILE A 218 -11.06 8.47 4.26
C ILE A 218 -12.30 8.60 5.13
N SER A 219 -13.41 9.11 4.60
CA SER A 219 -14.63 9.40 5.35
C SER A 219 -15.85 9.32 4.44
N GLU A 220 -17.01 9.04 5.04
CA GLU A 220 -18.28 9.02 4.31
C GLU A 220 -18.58 10.35 3.62
N GLU A 221 -18.19 11.48 4.23
CA GLU A 221 -18.37 12.81 3.65
C GLU A 221 -17.68 12.97 2.30
N LYS A 222 -16.49 12.37 2.12
CA LYS A 222 -15.74 12.40 0.85
C LYS A 222 -16.32 11.47 -0.22
N LEU A 223 -17.23 10.56 0.11
CA LEU A 223 -17.95 9.77 -0.90
C LEU A 223 -18.83 10.66 -1.78
N ASN A 224 -19.38 11.75 -1.22
CA ASN A 224 -20.21 12.69 -1.97
C ASN A 224 -19.42 13.34 -3.12
N CYS A 225 -18.13 13.62 -2.92
CA CYS A 225 -17.25 14.16 -3.95
C CYS A 225 -17.21 13.25 -5.19
N LEU A 226 -17.14 11.92 -5.00
CA LEU A 226 -17.17 10.96 -6.11
C LEU A 226 -18.48 11.04 -6.89
N THR A 227 -19.62 11.07 -6.19
CA THR A 227 -20.93 11.16 -6.86
C THR A 227 -21.11 12.48 -7.62
N SER A 228 -20.51 13.57 -7.16
CA SER A 228 -20.61 14.88 -7.80
C SER A 228 -19.67 15.08 -9.00
N SER A 229 -18.72 14.16 -9.22
CA SER A 229 -17.69 14.28 -10.26
C SER A 229 -18.28 14.19 -11.67
N SER A 230 -18.03 15.19 -12.51
CA SER A 230 -18.43 15.21 -13.92
C SER A 230 -17.88 14.03 -14.72
N ILE A 231 -16.73 13.50 -14.31
CA ILE A 231 -16.09 12.34 -14.93
C ILE A 231 -16.90 11.07 -14.62
N LEU A 232 -17.32 10.88 -13.37
CA LEU A 232 -18.08 9.70 -12.94
C LEU A 232 -19.55 9.74 -13.37
N GLN A 233 -20.12 10.93 -13.56
CA GLN A 233 -21.50 11.09 -14.02
C GLN A 233 -21.76 10.38 -15.36
N LYS A 234 -20.78 10.33 -16.27
CA LYS A 234 -20.85 9.60 -17.55
C LYS A 234 -21.03 8.07 -17.37
N PHE A 235 -20.55 7.53 -16.26
CA PHE A 235 -20.71 6.11 -15.96
C PHE A 235 -21.99 5.85 -15.15
N MET A 236 -22.32 6.75 -14.22
CA MET A 236 -23.54 6.65 -13.40
C MET A 236 -24.82 6.80 -14.22
N ASN A 237 -24.83 7.65 -15.25
CA ASN A 237 -25.97 7.83 -16.15
C ASN A 237 -26.09 6.74 -17.23
N GLY A 238 -25.18 5.76 -17.23
CA GLY A 238 -25.18 4.64 -18.17
C GLY A 238 -24.62 4.95 -19.57
N SER A 239 -24.04 6.13 -19.80
CA SER A 239 -23.42 6.46 -21.10
C SER A 239 -22.10 5.70 -21.35
N GLN A 240 -21.44 5.23 -20.29
CA GLN A 240 -20.27 4.34 -20.33
C GLN A 240 -20.39 3.27 -19.23
N GLN A 241 -19.67 2.15 -19.36
CA GLN A 241 -19.64 1.07 -18.34
C GLN A 241 -18.28 0.98 -17.66
N LEU A 242 -18.27 0.80 -16.34
CA LEU A 242 -17.08 0.46 -15.54
C LEU A 242 -17.12 -1.04 -15.22
N GLY A 243 -16.01 -1.72 -15.46
CA GLY A 243 -15.85 -3.16 -15.24
C GLY A 243 -15.64 -3.53 -13.77
N PHE A 244 -14.85 -2.73 -13.05
CA PHE A 244 -14.56 -2.96 -11.64
C PHE A 244 -14.54 -1.63 -10.89
N ILE A 245 -15.13 -1.64 -9.70
CA ILE A 245 -15.19 -0.51 -8.76
C ILE A 245 -15.92 0.71 -9.37
N THR A 246 -17.21 0.82 -9.10
CA THR A 246 -17.97 2.08 -8.97
C THR A 246 -19.40 1.82 -8.48
N PHE A 247 -19.93 2.80 -7.75
CA PHE A 247 -21.24 2.83 -7.08
C PHE A 247 -22.41 2.54 -8.02
N GLY A 248 -23.18 1.49 -7.68
CA GLY A 248 -24.38 1.08 -8.38
C GLY A 248 -24.58 -0.44 -8.41
N ASP A 249 -25.81 -0.86 -8.68
CA ASP A 249 -26.25 -2.27 -8.62
C ASP A 249 -25.76 -3.13 -9.80
N LYS A 250 -25.00 -2.56 -10.74
CA LYS A 250 -24.56 -3.21 -11.99
C LYS A 250 -23.05 -3.47 -12.06
N CYS A 251 -22.29 -3.11 -11.03
CA CYS A 251 -20.82 -3.19 -11.01
C CYS A 251 -20.35 -4.10 -9.86
N GLU A 252 -19.20 -4.75 -10.05
CA GLU A 252 -18.52 -5.48 -8.98
C GLU A 252 -17.65 -4.53 -8.15
N HIS A 253 -17.76 -4.62 -6.83
CA HIS A 253 -17.09 -3.79 -5.84
C HIS A 253 -16.07 -4.61 -5.09
N ILE A 254 -14.81 -4.21 -5.16
CA ILE A 254 -13.74 -4.80 -4.35
C ILE A 254 -13.45 -3.81 -3.22
N VAL A 255 -13.82 -4.18 -1.99
CA VAL A 255 -13.71 -3.30 -0.82
C VAL A 255 -12.50 -3.69 0.01
N VAL A 256 -11.57 -2.74 0.18
CA VAL A 256 -10.33 -2.94 0.91
C VAL A 256 -10.21 -1.86 1.99
N ASN A 257 -10.78 -2.11 3.17
CA ASN A 257 -10.99 -1.05 4.18
C ASN A 257 -10.27 -1.30 5.52
N GLY A 258 -9.51 -2.40 5.66
CA GLY A 258 -8.78 -2.74 6.89
C GLY A 258 -9.65 -2.99 8.12
N SER A 259 -10.96 -2.81 8.04
CA SER A 259 -11.89 -3.12 9.12
C SER A 259 -12.02 -4.64 9.20
N GLY A 260 -11.87 -5.19 10.40
CA GLY A 260 -12.01 -6.62 10.70
C GLY A 260 -13.42 -7.18 10.48
N GLY A 261 -14.25 -6.54 9.64
CA GLY A 261 -15.52 -7.07 9.16
C GLY A 261 -15.34 -8.35 8.36
N THR A 262 -14.16 -8.58 7.76
CA THR A 262 -13.82 -9.90 7.21
C THR A 262 -13.56 -10.90 8.34
N LYS A 263 -14.48 -11.86 8.54
CA LYS A 263 -14.25 -13.08 9.33
C LYS A 263 -13.12 -13.93 8.75
N THR A 264 -12.77 -13.73 7.48
CA THR A 264 -11.62 -14.36 6.82
C THR A 264 -10.45 -13.39 6.74
N VAL A 265 -9.60 -13.43 7.76
CA VAL A 265 -8.31 -12.74 7.74
C VAL A 265 -7.26 -13.72 7.22
N ALA A 266 -6.29 -13.29 6.42
CA ALA A 266 -5.21 -14.14 5.91
C ALA A 266 -3.85 -13.45 6.10
N PRO A 267 -2.79 -14.20 6.45
CA PRO A 267 -1.47 -13.62 6.59
C PRO A 267 -0.94 -13.12 5.23
N GLN A 268 -0.31 -11.96 5.23
CA GLN A 268 0.35 -11.38 4.04
C GLN A 268 1.67 -12.07 3.69
N ILE A 269 2.27 -12.75 4.67
CA ILE A 269 3.54 -13.46 4.54
C ILE A 269 3.50 -14.69 5.45
N ASP A 270 4.12 -15.78 5.01
CA ASP A 270 4.15 -17.04 5.74
C ASP A 270 5.24 -17.09 6.83
N SER A 271 6.38 -16.49 6.53
CA SER A 271 7.64 -16.73 7.23
C SER A 271 7.66 -16.35 8.72
N PRO A 272 7.19 -15.16 9.15
CA PRO A 272 7.13 -14.84 10.57
C PRO A 272 6.11 -15.72 11.32
N TYR A 273 4.99 -16.09 10.70
CA TYR A 273 4.01 -16.99 11.31
C TYR A 273 4.59 -18.39 11.48
N LEU A 274 5.26 -18.93 10.47
CA LEU A 274 5.92 -20.23 10.55
C LEU A 274 7.01 -20.27 11.62
N GLN A 275 7.84 -19.22 11.69
CA GLN A 275 8.85 -19.09 12.72
C GLN A 275 8.22 -18.97 14.12
N GLN A 276 7.15 -18.20 14.26
CA GLN A 276 6.45 -18.06 15.54
C GLN A 276 5.77 -19.37 15.96
N MET A 277 5.10 -20.07 15.04
CA MET A 277 4.50 -21.38 15.29
C MET A 277 5.54 -22.38 15.76
N MET A 278 6.75 -22.34 15.19
CA MET A 278 7.88 -23.14 15.64
C MET A 278 8.23 -22.85 17.10
N LEU A 279 8.49 -21.60 17.41
CA LEU A 279 8.94 -21.17 18.74
C LEU A 279 7.83 -21.40 19.78
N ASN A 280 6.57 -21.26 19.38
CA ASN A 280 5.40 -21.56 20.20
C ASN A 280 5.36 -23.03 20.62
N THR A 281 5.81 -23.98 19.78
CA THR A 281 5.91 -25.40 20.20
C THR A 281 6.93 -25.64 21.30
N LEU A 282 7.93 -24.76 21.43
CA LEU A 282 8.95 -24.84 22.48
C LEU A 282 8.44 -24.22 23.78
N ASP A 283 7.86 -23.02 23.71
CA ASP A 283 7.30 -22.35 24.87
C ASP A 283 6.18 -21.35 24.48
N PRO A 284 4.90 -21.72 24.65
CA PRO A 284 3.78 -20.87 24.25
C PRO A 284 3.68 -19.55 25.00
N ILE A 285 4.25 -19.48 26.21
CA ILE A 285 4.20 -18.29 27.07
C ILE A 285 5.15 -17.21 26.52
N THR A 286 6.40 -17.56 26.20
CA THR A 286 7.38 -16.60 25.62
C THR A 286 7.05 -16.29 24.16
N PHE A 287 6.54 -17.28 23.41
CA PHE A 287 6.30 -17.17 21.98
C PHE A 287 4.82 -17.34 21.66
N PRO A 288 3.96 -16.35 21.95
CA PRO A 288 2.54 -16.44 21.63
C PRO A 288 2.33 -16.50 20.11
N LEU A 289 1.27 -17.17 19.67
CA LEU A 289 0.89 -17.19 18.25
C LEU A 289 0.52 -15.79 17.77
N LEU A 290 0.96 -15.46 16.55
CA LEU A 290 0.64 -14.20 15.89
C LEU A 290 -0.85 -14.13 15.50
N HIS A 291 -1.38 -12.92 15.51
CA HIS A 291 -2.67 -12.55 14.97
C HIS A 291 -2.56 -12.28 13.46
N PRO A 292 -3.59 -12.64 12.68
CA PRO A 292 -4.79 -13.37 13.07
C PRO A 292 -4.48 -14.81 13.52
N ARG A 293 -5.28 -15.36 14.44
CA ARG A 293 -5.03 -16.69 15.03
C ARG A 293 -5.83 -17.76 14.29
N GLY A 294 -5.44 -19.02 14.48
CA GLY A 294 -6.21 -20.19 13.99
C GLY A 294 -5.87 -20.63 12.57
N PHE A 295 -4.77 -20.15 11.99
CA PHE A 295 -4.30 -20.62 10.68
C PHE A 295 -3.70 -22.00 10.75
N SER A 296 -4.16 -22.88 9.86
CA SER A 296 -3.56 -24.19 9.62
C SER A 296 -3.78 -24.59 8.17
N GLY A 297 -2.89 -25.44 7.63
CA GLY A 297 -3.02 -25.97 6.29
C GLY A 297 -2.49 -25.02 5.20
N VAL A 298 -3.10 -25.05 4.01
CA VAL A 298 -2.63 -24.29 2.85
C VAL A 298 -3.56 -23.12 2.58
N VAL A 299 -3.03 -21.91 2.61
CA VAL A 299 -3.70 -20.68 2.21
C VAL A 299 -3.21 -20.31 0.81
N THR A 300 -4.11 -20.21 -0.15
CA THR A 300 -3.77 -19.78 -1.52
C THR A 300 -4.40 -18.43 -1.82
N GLN A 301 -3.89 -17.74 -2.85
CA GLN A 301 -4.45 -16.47 -3.33
C GLN A 301 -5.93 -16.57 -3.70
N ASP A 302 -6.39 -17.76 -4.06
CA ASP A 302 -7.76 -17.95 -4.54
C ASP A 302 -8.69 -18.46 -3.42
N HIS A 303 -8.27 -18.38 -2.16
CA HIS A 303 -9.06 -18.73 -0.98
C HIS A 303 -9.41 -17.53 -0.09
N GLY A 304 -10.62 -17.55 0.45
CA GLY A 304 -11.11 -16.57 1.41
C GLY A 304 -11.69 -15.30 0.78
N GLY A 305 -12.19 -14.43 1.65
CA GLY A 305 -12.95 -13.24 1.30
C GLY A 305 -14.43 -13.42 1.57
N GLU A 306 -15.10 -12.31 1.84
CA GLU A 306 -16.54 -12.27 2.08
C GLU A 306 -17.26 -11.67 0.89
N CYS A 307 -18.50 -12.12 0.66
CA CYS A 307 -19.40 -11.47 -0.28
C CYS A 307 -20.64 -10.98 0.48
N PRO A 308 -20.60 -9.80 1.11
CA PRO A 308 -21.74 -9.24 1.85
C PRO A 308 -22.98 -9.05 0.98
N SER A 309 -22.79 -8.87 -0.33
CA SER A 309 -23.85 -8.81 -1.33
C SER A 309 -23.36 -9.39 -2.66
N PRO A 310 -24.25 -9.70 -3.63
CA PRO A 310 -23.87 -10.33 -4.91
C PRO A 310 -22.80 -9.57 -5.70
N ASN A 311 -22.72 -8.25 -5.49
CA ASN A 311 -21.84 -7.36 -6.23
C ASN A 311 -20.69 -6.82 -5.38
N VAL A 312 -20.56 -7.23 -4.11
CA VAL A 312 -19.50 -6.72 -3.21
C VAL A 312 -18.65 -7.87 -2.74
N VAL A 313 -17.35 -7.77 -2.97
CA VAL A 313 -16.33 -8.70 -2.51
C VAL A 313 -15.39 -7.96 -1.54
N VAL A 314 -15.18 -8.54 -0.38
CA VAL A 314 -14.19 -8.10 0.60
C VAL A 314 -13.06 -9.14 0.65
N PRO A 315 -11.99 -8.96 -0.14
CA PRO A 315 -10.99 -9.99 -0.32
C PRO A 315 -10.05 -10.15 0.88
N THR A 316 -9.48 -11.34 1.01
CA THR A 316 -8.26 -11.57 1.79
C THR A 316 -7.06 -10.87 1.16
N SER A 317 -5.99 -10.69 1.94
CA SER A 317 -4.69 -10.35 1.36
C SER A 317 -4.27 -11.42 0.35
N ILE A 318 -3.39 -11.07 -0.60
CA ILE A 318 -2.88 -11.89 -1.72
C ILE A 318 -3.92 -12.32 -2.77
N ARG A 319 -5.21 -11.95 -2.65
CA ARG A 319 -6.28 -12.28 -3.61
C ARG A 319 -6.02 -11.67 -4.98
N ARG A 320 -6.36 -12.41 -6.05
CA ARG A 320 -6.25 -11.95 -7.45
C ARG A 320 -7.61 -11.89 -8.14
N PHE A 321 -7.76 -10.91 -9.01
CA PHE A 321 -8.92 -10.71 -9.88
C PHE A 321 -8.45 -10.59 -11.32
N ALA A 322 -9.08 -11.35 -12.22
CA ALA A 322 -8.80 -11.24 -13.65
C ALA A 322 -9.46 -9.96 -14.19
N VAL A 323 -8.64 -8.99 -14.61
CA VAL A 323 -9.15 -7.79 -15.29
C VAL A 323 -9.23 -8.04 -16.79
N ARG A 324 -8.22 -8.73 -17.34
CA ARG A 324 -8.16 -9.14 -18.76
C ARG A 324 -7.49 -10.49 -18.91
N GLY A 325 -8.04 -11.33 -19.77
CA GLY A 325 -7.49 -12.66 -20.06
C GLY A 325 -7.70 -13.65 -18.90
N LYS A 326 -7.01 -14.78 -18.96
CA LYS A 326 -7.03 -15.80 -17.90
C LYS A 326 -5.84 -15.62 -16.97
N LEU A 327 -6.07 -15.75 -15.67
CA LEU A 327 -4.99 -15.72 -14.68
C LEU A 327 -4.01 -16.88 -14.95
N PRO A 328 -2.70 -16.61 -15.09
CA PRO A 328 -1.70 -17.65 -15.26
C PRO A 328 -1.58 -18.48 -13.97
N MET A 329 -1.62 -19.80 -14.13
CA MET A 329 -1.46 -20.76 -13.01
C MET A 329 -0.05 -20.76 -12.44
N SER A 330 0.97 -20.39 -13.23
CA SER A 330 2.36 -20.27 -12.79
C SER A 330 2.53 -19.27 -11.64
N ASP A 331 1.61 -18.32 -11.54
CA ASP A 331 1.73 -17.16 -10.65
C ASP A 331 1.03 -17.38 -9.31
N LEU A 332 0.46 -18.57 -9.10
CA LEU A 332 -0.21 -18.91 -7.84
C LEU A 332 0.77 -18.87 -6.66
N ILE A 333 0.42 -18.06 -5.67
CA ILE A 333 1.06 -18.03 -4.35
C ILE A 333 0.26 -18.90 -3.40
N ALA A 334 0.96 -19.77 -2.68
CA ALA A 334 0.41 -20.63 -1.64
C ALA A 334 1.33 -20.58 -0.42
N PHE A 335 0.74 -20.39 0.74
CA PHE A 335 1.38 -20.40 2.05
C PHE A 335 0.94 -21.65 2.80
N THR A 336 1.89 -22.44 3.28
CA THR A 336 1.62 -23.67 4.01
C THR A 336 1.96 -23.49 5.48
N PHE A 337 0.95 -23.48 6.34
CA PHE A 337 1.05 -23.34 7.80
C PHE A 337 0.92 -24.70 8.48
N THR A 338 1.94 -25.56 8.34
CA THR A 338 1.98 -26.87 8.99
C THR A 338 3.20 -27.01 9.88
N VAL A 339 2.97 -27.45 11.12
CA VAL A 339 4.03 -27.65 12.12
C VAL A 339 4.79 -28.96 11.88
N SER A 340 4.15 -29.97 11.27
CA SER A 340 4.74 -31.30 11.06
C SER A 340 6.04 -31.27 10.26
N GLY A 341 6.07 -30.54 9.14
CA GLY A 341 7.30 -30.39 8.34
C GLY A 341 8.41 -29.65 9.08
N LEU A 342 8.07 -28.84 10.08
CA LEU A 342 9.02 -28.05 10.85
C LEU A 342 9.55 -28.79 12.08
N ALA A 343 8.69 -29.53 12.78
CA ALA A 343 9.07 -30.48 13.82
C ALA A 343 10.06 -31.53 13.28
N CYS A 344 9.83 -32.02 12.05
CA CYS A 344 10.81 -32.90 11.38
C CYS A 344 12.17 -32.24 11.18
N ARG A 345 12.25 -30.94 10.86
CA ARG A 345 13.53 -30.23 10.69
C ARG A 345 14.28 -30.06 12.01
N ILE A 346 13.57 -29.79 13.10
CA ILE A 346 14.17 -29.70 14.44
C ILE A 346 14.71 -31.05 14.88
N ASN A 347 13.88 -32.10 14.76
CA ASN A 347 14.25 -33.46 15.18
C ASN A 347 15.33 -34.10 14.30
N ALA A 348 15.59 -33.55 13.11
CA ALA A 348 16.62 -34.03 12.20
C ALA A 348 18.04 -33.56 12.58
N ALA A 349 18.19 -32.59 13.48
CA ALA A 349 19.48 -32.07 13.93
C ALA A 349 19.81 -32.60 15.35
N PRO A 350 20.69 -33.61 15.48
CA PRO A 350 20.98 -34.26 16.76
C PRO A 350 21.51 -33.30 17.85
N GLU A 351 22.22 -32.25 17.44
CA GLU A 351 22.78 -31.22 18.32
C GLU A 351 21.71 -30.30 18.95
N VAL A 352 20.51 -30.24 18.37
CA VAL A 352 19.44 -29.32 18.82
C VAL A 352 18.62 -29.93 19.96
N THR A 353 18.41 -31.24 19.96
CA THR A 353 17.65 -31.96 20.99
C THR A 353 18.11 -31.65 22.42
N PRO A 354 19.41 -31.75 22.79
CA PRO A 354 19.84 -31.45 24.16
C PRO A 354 19.65 -29.97 24.53
N LEU A 355 19.74 -29.05 23.56
CA LEU A 355 19.49 -27.63 23.81
C LEU A 355 18.01 -27.36 24.12
N ILE A 356 17.11 -28.05 23.41
CA ILE A 356 15.66 -27.96 23.67
C ILE A 356 15.34 -28.54 25.05
N GLU A 357 15.89 -29.70 25.40
CA GLU A 357 15.69 -30.31 26.71
C GLU A 357 16.15 -29.38 27.85
N ASN A 358 17.36 -28.82 27.74
CA ASN A 358 17.88 -27.85 28.69
C ASN A 358 17.00 -26.60 28.80
N PHE A 359 16.51 -26.08 27.66
CA PHE A 359 15.60 -24.94 27.64
C PHE A 359 14.26 -25.25 28.32
N LEU A 360 13.69 -26.42 28.07
CA LEU A 360 12.43 -26.86 28.68
C LEU A 360 12.58 -27.11 30.19
N GLU A 361 13.72 -27.62 30.64
CA GLU A 361 14.02 -27.77 32.06
C GLU A 361 14.17 -26.41 32.74
N TYR A 362 14.93 -25.50 32.13
CA TYR A 362 15.08 -24.13 32.63
C TYR A 362 13.74 -23.41 32.74
N THR A 363 12.89 -23.47 31.70
CA THR A 363 11.58 -22.80 31.73
C THR A 363 10.62 -23.36 32.77
N LYS A 364 10.70 -24.67 33.09
CA LYS A 364 9.95 -25.27 34.22
C LYS A 364 10.45 -24.81 35.58
N SER A 365 11.72 -24.44 35.70
CA SER A 365 12.31 -23.98 36.97
C SER A 365 11.86 -22.56 37.36
N ILE A 366 11.34 -21.78 36.40
CA ILE A 366 10.85 -20.43 36.66
C ILE A 366 9.43 -20.54 37.22
N ALA A 367 9.26 -20.29 38.52
CA ALA A 367 7.96 -20.21 39.16
C ALA A 367 7.17 -18.98 38.68
N ASP A 368 5.83 -19.05 38.76
CA ASP A 368 4.93 -17.88 38.64
C ASP A 368 5.04 -17.06 37.35
N ARG A 369 5.44 -17.69 36.23
CA ARG A 369 5.60 -17.06 34.90
C ARG A 369 4.35 -16.31 34.40
N GLU A 370 3.17 -16.70 34.87
CA GLU A 370 1.91 -16.04 34.52
C GLU A 370 1.52 -14.90 35.48
N GLN A 371 2.08 -14.85 36.68
CA GLN A 371 1.74 -13.85 37.70
C GLN A 371 2.74 -12.69 37.70
N ASP A 372 4.03 -12.96 37.49
CA ASP A 372 5.06 -11.92 37.38
C ASP A 372 5.37 -11.59 35.91
N LYS A 373 4.49 -10.80 35.29
CA LYS A 373 4.58 -10.43 33.86
C LYS A 373 5.41 -9.18 33.59
N TYR A 374 5.85 -8.44 34.61
CA TYR A 374 6.46 -7.12 34.42
C TYR A 374 7.78 -7.00 35.16
N PRO A 375 8.80 -6.38 34.56
CA PRO A 375 8.80 -5.79 33.22
C PRO A 375 8.81 -6.85 32.11
N GLN A 376 8.15 -6.55 30.99
CA GLN A 376 8.14 -7.40 29.80
C GLN A 376 8.72 -6.66 28.61
N ILE A 377 9.63 -7.31 27.89
CA ILE A 377 10.14 -6.85 26.60
C ILE A 377 9.53 -7.66 25.46
N SER A 378 9.18 -6.98 24.38
CA SER A 378 8.74 -7.61 23.14
C SER A 378 9.53 -7.06 21.95
N PHE A 379 10.11 -7.98 21.20
CA PHE A 379 10.93 -7.68 20.03
C PHE A 379 10.04 -7.62 18.80
N LEU A 380 9.71 -6.41 18.35
CA LEU A 380 8.90 -6.18 17.15
C LEU A 380 9.74 -6.29 15.87
N GLY A 381 11.06 -6.07 15.99
CA GLY A 381 12.01 -6.44 14.96
C GLY A 381 13.46 -6.49 15.45
N THR A 382 14.27 -7.23 14.70
CA THR A 382 15.62 -7.67 15.07
C THR A 382 16.56 -7.75 13.86
N SER A 383 16.15 -7.18 12.73
CA SER A 383 16.98 -7.00 11.54
C SER A 383 17.72 -5.67 11.62
N SER A 384 18.90 -5.62 11.02
CA SER A 384 19.70 -4.41 10.86
C SER A 384 19.58 -3.90 9.43
N ALA A 385 19.53 -2.57 9.26
CA ALA A 385 19.51 -1.82 7.99
C ALA A 385 18.29 -2.03 7.10
N SER A 386 17.90 -3.27 6.82
CA SER A 386 16.81 -3.62 5.92
C SER A 386 15.93 -4.73 6.49
N PRO A 387 14.61 -4.69 6.26
CA PRO A 387 13.74 -5.78 6.61
C PRO A 387 14.04 -7.00 5.74
N THR A 388 13.80 -8.19 6.28
CA THR A 388 13.93 -9.47 5.57
C THR A 388 12.58 -10.19 5.55
N ARG A 389 12.51 -11.28 4.79
CA ARG A 389 11.33 -12.17 4.78
C ARG A 389 10.96 -12.64 6.20
N TYR A 390 11.95 -12.84 7.08
CA TYR A 390 11.77 -13.39 8.42
C TYR A 390 11.69 -12.29 9.50
N ARG A 391 12.62 -11.34 9.48
CA ARG A 391 12.81 -10.35 10.55
C ARG A 391 12.53 -8.93 10.05
N ASN A 392 11.82 -8.15 10.87
CA ASN A 392 11.64 -6.72 10.67
C ASN A 392 12.84 -5.90 11.20
N VAL A 393 12.93 -4.63 10.83
CA VAL A 393 13.93 -3.68 11.39
C VAL A 393 13.64 -3.33 12.87
N SER A 394 14.56 -2.60 13.52
CA SER A 394 14.56 -2.35 14.96
C SER A 394 13.24 -1.78 15.50
N GLY A 395 12.80 -2.30 16.63
CA GLY A 395 11.61 -1.86 17.36
C GLY A 395 11.38 -2.75 18.57
N HIS A 396 11.41 -2.16 19.76
CA HIS A 396 11.34 -2.89 21.01
C HIS A 396 10.33 -2.26 21.96
N LEU A 397 9.33 -3.03 22.33
CA LEU A 397 8.28 -2.59 23.26
C LEU A 397 8.63 -3.05 24.67
N LEU A 398 8.71 -2.12 25.60
CA LEU A 398 8.94 -2.38 27.02
C LEU A 398 7.67 -2.05 27.80
N HIS A 399 6.98 -3.08 28.29
CA HIS A 399 5.94 -2.93 29.29
C HIS A 399 6.58 -2.82 30.67
N LEU A 400 6.49 -1.64 31.27
CA LEU A 400 6.96 -1.41 32.64
C LEU A 400 5.97 -1.95 33.66
N ASN A 401 4.68 -1.84 33.35
CA ASN A 401 3.56 -2.39 34.11
C ASN A 401 2.33 -2.48 33.19
N GLN A 402 1.16 -2.81 33.76
CA GLN A 402 -0.08 -2.95 33.00
C GLN A 402 -0.47 -1.70 32.21
N ASN A 403 -0.16 -0.51 32.71
CA ASN A 403 -0.64 0.77 32.15
C ASN A 403 0.50 1.67 31.66
N SER A 404 1.72 1.17 31.52
CA SER A 404 2.86 1.99 31.12
C SER A 404 3.77 1.25 30.17
N VAL A 405 3.90 1.80 28.97
CA VAL A 405 4.71 1.25 27.90
C VAL A 405 5.70 2.30 27.38
N VAL A 406 6.91 1.83 27.07
CA VAL A 406 7.98 2.60 26.44
C VAL A 406 8.41 1.86 25.17
N MET A 407 8.66 2.60 24.10
CA MET A 407 9.22 2.06 22.86
C MET A 407 10.70 2.45 22.77
N VAL A 408 11.57 1.51 22.39
CA VAL A 408 12.95 1.77 22.00
C VAL A 408 13.12 1.43 20.52
N ASP A 409 13.48 2.45 19.75
CA ASP A 409 13.41 2.53 18.29
C ASP A 409 12.01 2.28 17.73
N CYS A 410 11.74 2.88 16.57
CA CYS A 410 10.48 2.74 15.86
C CYS A 410 10.75 2.63 14.36
N GLY A 411 11.39 1.54 13.97
CA GLY A 411 11.66 1.23 12.57
C GLY A 411 10.39 0.99 11.76
N GLU A 412 10.59 0.86 10.45
CA GLU A 412 9.52 0.53 9.51
C GLU A 412 8.74 -0.72 9.97
N LEU A 413 7.43 -0.72 9.80
CA LEU A 413 6.42 -1.69 10.21
C LEU A 413 6.12 -1.83 11.71
N THR A 414 6.66 -0.98 12.60
CA THR A 414 6.51 -1.18 14.06
C THR A 414 5.03 -1.29 14.49
N TYR A 415 4.15 -0.40 14.04
CA TYR A 415 2.71 -0.50 14.33
C TYR A 415 2.06 -1.77 13.74
N GLY A 416 2.47 -2.18 12.54
CA GLY A 416 2.03 -3.44 11.94
C GLY A 416 2.46 -4.67 12.73
N GLN A 417 3.65 -4.64 13.32
CA GLN A 417 4.14 -5.70 14.22
C GLN A 417 3.37 -5.74 15.53
N LEU A 418 3.00 -4.58 16.10
CA LEU A 418 2.13 -4.52 17.28
C LEU A 418 0.78 -5.20 17.02
N ARG A 419 0.13 -4.88 15.90
CA ARG A 419 -1.16 -5.47 15.51
C ARG A 419 -1.08 -6.99 15.37
N VAL A 420 -0.01 -7.48 14.75
CA VAL A 420 0.17 -8.92 14.53
C VAL A 420 0.61 -9.66 15.79
N LEU A 421 1.36 -9.03 16.70
CA LEU A 421 1.75 -9.68 17.96
C LEU A 421 0.62 -9.69 18.99
N TYR A 422 -0.10 -8.58 19.14
CA TYR A 422 -1.07 -8.37 20.21
C TYR A 422 -2.54 -8.42 19.78
N GLY A 423 -2.82 -8.26 18.48
CA GLY A 423 -4.17 -8.04 17.96
C GLY A 423 -4.63 -6.58 18.09
N GLU A 424 -5.75 -6.24 17.45
CA GLU A 424 -6.24 -4.84 17.36
C GLU A 424 -6.53 -4.21 18.73
N ALA A 425 -7.33 -4.89 19.56
CA ALA A 425 -7.80 -4.33 20.82
C ALA A 425 -6.65 -4.05 21.80
N GLU A 426 -5.71 -4.98 21.88
CA GLU A 426 -4.55 -4.83 22.75
C GLU A 426 -3.52 -3.85 22.17
N CYS A 427 -3.34 -3.80 20.85
CA CYS A 427 -2.54 -2.77 20.19
C CYS A 427 -3.07 -1.36 20.50
N GLU A 428 -4.39 -1.16 20.43
CA GLU A 428 -5.05 0.10 20.81
C GLU A 428 -4.78 0.44 22.28
N ARG A 429 -4.90 -0.54 23.18
CA ARG A 429 -4.56 -0.37 24.60
C ARG A 429 -3.10 0.01 24.80
N ILE A 430 -2.16 -0.59 24.05
CA ILE A 430 -0.74 -0.27 24.08
C ILE A 430 -0.52 1.18 23.65
N LEU A 431 -1.15 1.63 22.57
CA LEU A 431 -1.03 3.00 22.08
C LEU A 431 -1.49 4.03 23.11
N LEU A 432 -2.62 3.78 23.78
CA LEU A 432 -3.13 4.65 24.84
C LEU A 432 -2.20 4.73 26.07
N ASN A 433 -1.44 3.67 26.33
CA ASN A 433 -0.49 3.57 27.45
C ASN A 433 0.97 3.79 27.04
N LEU A 434 1.22 4.18 25.79
CA LEU A 434 2.55 4.53 25.29
C LEU A 434 2.88 5.95 25.72
N HIS A 435 3.90 6.08 26.57
CA HIS A 435 4.30 7.37 27.15
C HIS A 435 5.55 7.95 26.49
N THR A 436 6.48 7.09 26.08
CA THR A 436 7.80 7.50 25.62
C THR A 436 8.24 6.66 24.43
N ILE A 437 8.84 7.32 23.44
CA ILE A 437 9.63 6.65 22.38
C ILE A 437 11.07 7.14 22.49
N CYS A 438 12.00 6.21 22.62
CA CYS A 438 13.44 6.46 22.63
C CYS A 438 14.05 6.05 21.29
N ILE A 439 14.56 7.00 20.50
CA ILE A 439 15.27 6.71 19.26
C ILE A 439 16.77 6.71 19.53
N THR A 440 17.40 5.56 19.35
CA THR A 440 18.83 5.36 19.69
C THR A 440 19.76 6.24 18.85
N HIS A 441 19.53 6.31 17.53
CA HIS A 441 20.30 7.12 16.60
C HIS A 441 19.54 7.39 15.29
N ALA A 442 20.12 8.23 14.41
CA ALA A 442 19.43 8.78 13.25
C ALA A 442 19.58 7.96 11.96
N HIS A 443 19.60 6.63 12.06
CA HIS A 443 19.49 5.75 10.89
C HIS A 443 18.03 5.36 10.65
N GLN A 444 17.64 5.26 9.38
CA GLN A 444 16.23 5.14 8.97
C GLN A 444 15.53 3.88 9.50
N ASP A 445 16.27 2.77 9.62
CA ASP A 445 15.77 1.52 10.15
C ASP A 445 15.37 1.59 11.64
N HIS A 446 15.66 2.70 12.32
CA HIS A 446 15.29 2.95 13.72
C HIS A 446 14.15 3.97 13.89
N LEU A 447 13.71 4.69 12.86
CA LEU A 447 12.74 5.80 13.01
C LEU A 447 11.68 5.92 11.91
N ASN A 448 11.76 5.14 10.83
CA ASN A 448 10.83 5.27 9.71
C ASN A 448 9.35 4.99 10.06
N GLY A 449 9.08 4.21 11.12
CA GLY A 449 7.71 3.94 11.59
C GLY A 449 7.18 4.95 12.60
N LEU A 450 7.99 5.94 12.99
CA LEU A 450 7.65 6.90 14.05
C LEU A 450 6.40 7.70 13.73
N ILE A 451 6.31 8.23 12.50
CA ILE A 451 5.19 9.07 12.08
C ILE A 451 3.88 8.27 12.14
N MET A 452 3.85 7.08 11.55
CA MET A 452 2.67 6.19 11.58
C MET A 452 2.26 5.87 13.03
N LEU A 453 3.21 5.58 13.92
CA LEU A 453 2.89 5.24 15.30
C LEU A 453 2.27 6.42 16.07
N ILE A 454 2.77 7.64 15.85
CA ILE A 454 2.21 8.88 16.45
C ILE A 454 0.78 9.12 15.96
N GLU A 455 0.54 9.02 14.66
CA GLU A 455 -0.80 9.21 14.07
C GLU A 455 -1.80 8.16 14.54
N LYS A 456 -1.37 6.89 14.66
CA LYS A 456 -2.21 5.81 15.17
C LYS A 456 -2.50 5.97 16.66
N ARG A 457 -1.54 6.46 17.44
CA ARG A 457 -1.76 6.81 18.84
C ARG A 457 -2.82 7.91 18.96
N GLU A 458 -2.68 9.01 18.24
CA GLU A 458 -3.68 10.08 18.24
C GLU A 458 -5.07 9.59 17.82
N SER A 459 -5.15 8.76 16.79
CA SER A 459 -6.41 8.14 16.34
C SER A 459 -7.07 7.31 17.45
N ALA A 460 -6.29 6.55 18.23
CA ALA A 460 -6.79 5.79 19.37
C ALA A 460 -7.37 6.69 20.47
N PHE A 461 -6.69 7.78 20.83
CA PHE A 461 -7.21 8.76 21.78
C PHE A 461 -8.54 9.37 21.31
N LYS A 462 -8.59 9.82 20.04
CA LYS A 462 -9.82 10.38 19.44
C LYS A 462 -10.96 9.37 19.45
N LYS A 463 -10.71 8.13 19.04
CA LYS A 463 -11.73 7.06 19.01
C LYS A 463 -12.32 6.77 20.38
N HIS A 464 -11.52 6.87 21.44
CA HIS A 464 -11.98 6.68 22.82
C HIS A 464 -12.51 7.96 23.48
N GLY A 465 -12.55 9.10 22.78
CA GLY A 465 -13.00 10.38 23.33
C GLY A 465 -12.10 10.89 24.46
N LEU A 466 -10.82 10.51 24.48
CA LEU A 466 -9.86 10.89 25.51
C LEU A 466 -9.09 12.15 25.09
N GLU A 467 -8.79 13.00 26.06
CA GLU A 467 -7.85 14.11 25.87
C GLU A 467 -6.46 13.56 25.50
N TYR A 468 -5.88 14.09 24.42
CA TYR A 468 -4.58 13.64 23.94
C TYR A 468 -3.47 14.06 24.92
N LYS A 469 -2.64 13.10 25.33
CA LYS A 469 -1.46 13.35 26.15
C LYS A 469 -0.22 13.33 25.26
N PRO A 470 0.56 14.43 25.16
CA PRO A 470 1.79 14.46 24.37
C PRO A 470 2.73 13.31 24.67
N LEU A 471 3.32 12.76 23.60
CA LEU A 471 4.22 11.61 23.65
C LEU A 471 5.66 12.06 23.84
N ILE A 472 6.33 11.63 24.91
CA ILE A 472 7.72 12.03 25.14
C ILE A 472 8.63 11.38 24.09
N LEU A 473 9.20 12.18 23.19
CA LEU A 473 10.17 11.70 22.20
C LEU A 473 11.61 11.97 22.67
N LEU A 474 12.31 10.92 23.11
CA LEU A 474 13.73 10.98 23.46
C LEU A 474 14.58 10.61 22.25
N ALA A 475 15.10 11.62 21.55
CA ALA A 475 15.87 11.41 20.32
C ALA A 475 17.00 12.43 20.17
N SER A 476 18.03 12.08 19.39
CA SER A 476 19.04 13.06 18.98
C SER A 476 18.44 14.12 18.06
N ARG A 477 19.03 15.33 18.03
CA ARG A 477 18.59 16.40 17.10
C ARG A 477 18.54 15.96 15.63
N ARG A 478 19.38 15.00 15.23
CA ARG A 478 19.38 14.45 13.86
C ARG A 478 18.19 13.55 13.61
N ALA A 479 17.79 12.73 14.58
CA ALA A 479 16.64 11.84 14.47
C ALA A 479 15.29 12.60 14.46
N LEU A 480 15.26 13.85 14.95
CA LEU A 480 14.07 14.70 14.89
C LEU A 480 13.82 15.33 13.51
N LYS A 481 14.86 15.48 12.67
CA LYS A 481 14.74 16.18 11.38
C LYS A 481 13.69 15.57 10.43
N PRO A 482 13.64 14.23 10.22
CA PRO A 482 12.58 13.62 9.40
C PRO A 482 11.16 14.00 9.86
N LEU A 483 10.93 14.02 11.18
CA LEU A 483 9.64 14.41 11.76
C LEU A 483 9.34 15.90 11.51
N THR A 484 10.35 16.78 11.62
CA THR A 484 10.21 18.21 11.32
C THR A 484 9.90 18.46 9.84
N PHE A 485 10.56 17.76 8.93
CA PHE A 485 10.28 17.86 7.49
C PHE A 485 8.86 17.40 7.17
N TYR A 486 8.45 16.26 7.73
CA TYR A 486 7.08 15.78 7.60
C TYR A 486 6.07 16.81 8.14
N SER A 487 6.34 17.37 9.32
CA SER A 487 5.46 18.35 9.96
C SER A 487 5.31 19.64 9.18
N GLY A 488 6.37 20.07 8.50
CA GLY A 488 6.36 21.27 7.66
C GLY A 488 5.72 21.09 6.28
N LEU A 489 5.66 19.86 5.76
CA LEU A 489 5.21 19.58 4.39
C LEU A 489 3.82 18.95 4.29
N PHE A 490 3.39 18.21 5.32
CA PHE A 490 2.14 17.45 5.27
C PHE A 490 1.21 17.77 6.44
N ARG A 491 1.66 17.48 7.67
CA ARG A 491 0.81 17.58 8.85
C ARG A 491 1.62 17.89 10.08
N ASP A 492 1.32 19.00 10.75
CA ASP A 492 2.01 19.40 11.97
C ASP A 492 1.74 18.40 13.12
N LEU A 493 2.78 17.66 13.50
CA LEU A 493 2.74 16.70 14.61
C LEU A 493 3.35 17.27 15.90
N THR A 494 3.74 18.54 15.93
CA THR A 494 4.48 19.14 17.05
C THR A 494 3.69 19.11 18.36
N ASN A 495 2.36 19.30 18.29
CA ASN A 495 1.49 19.24 19.48
C ASN A 495 1.28 17.81 20.00
N LEU A 496 1.74 16.79 19.27
CA LEU A 496 1.58 15.39 19.64
C LEU A 496 2.78 14.82 20.41
N ILE A 497 3.90 15.54 20.47
CA ILE A 497 5.17 15.08 21.07
C ILE A 497 5.74 16.04 22.11
#